data_AF-A0A958JNA4-F1
#
_entry.id   AF-A0A958JNA4-F1
#
_cell.length_a   1.000
_cell.length_b   1.000
_cell.length_c   1.000
_cell.angle_alpha   90.00
_cell.angle_beta   90.00
_cell.angle_gamma   90.00
#
_symmetry.space_group_name_H-M   'P 1'
#
loop_
_entity.id
_entity.type
_entity.pdbx_description
1 polymer ?
#
loop_
_entity_poly.entity_id
_entity_poly.type
_entity_poly.pdbx_seq_one_letter_code
_entity_poly.pdbx_strand_id
1 'polypeptide(L)'
;YIKFLHPELMVDFLTVGRGSLKERPLKVEKLGIHTQSLQLLDILTVDTAQVKYKSTKITIPNPIRFALHKILISTRRPTPEKKEKDLRQGLDLLEICRRNEKYRDQIKLTFERLHKNRQRKISKIVTI
;
A
#
# COMPACT_ATOMS: atom_id res chain seq x y z
N TYR A 1 17.51 -3.69 13.23
CA TYR A 1 16.80 -3.04 12.11
C TYR A 1 17.77 -2.06 11.49
N ILE A 2 18.09 -2.19 10.19
CA ILE A 2 19.10 -1.37 9.52
C ILE A 2 18.36 -0.44 8.56
N LYS A 3 18.51 0.87 8.77
CA LYS A 3 18.13 1.92 7.82
C LYS A 3 19.40 2.48 7.21
N PHE A 4 19.44 2.65 5.89
CA PHE A 4 20.53 3.38 5.27
C PHE A 4 20.08 4.83 5.13
N LEU A 5 20.82 5.71 5.80
CA LEU A 5 20.50 7.12 5.91
C LEU A 5 21.59 7.93 5.21
N HIS A 6 21.16 8.75 4.26
CA HIS A 6 21.90 9.88 3.72
C HIS A 6 21.13 11.15 4.10
N PRO A 7 21.75 12.33 4.17
CA PRO A 7 21.04 13.59 4.41
C PRO A 7 19.84 13.81 3.49
N GLU A 8 19.90 13.28 2.27
CA GLU A 8 18.86 13.45 1.24
C GLU A 8 17.94 12.24 1.04
N LEU A 9 18.30 11.05 1.54
CA LEU A 9 17.53 9.83 1.28
C LEU A 9 17.60 8.81 2.41
N MET A 10 16.51 8.08 2.57
CA MET A 10 16.40 6.95 3.49
C MET A 10 16.00 5.71 2.70
N VAL A 11 16.75 4.62 2.87
CA VAL A 11 16.41 3.32 2.29
C VAL A 11 15.95 2.37 3.39
N ASP A 12 14.70 1.94 3.27
CA ASP A 12 14.09 0.92 4.12
C ASP A 12 13.88 -0.37 3.33
N PHE A 13 14.31 -1.50 3.89
CA PHE A 13 14.08 -2.81 3.31
C PHE A 13 12.81 -3.42 3.88
N LEU A 14 11.81 -3.64 3.03
CA LEU A 14 10.49 -4.13 3.45
C LEU A 14 10.21 -5.53 2.89
N THR A 15 9.53 -6.35 3.68
CA THR A 15 8.98 -7.63 3.27
C THR A 15 7.48 -7.66 3.50
N VAL A 16 6.75 -8.39 2.65
CA VAL A 16 5.30 -8.57 2.81
C VAL A 16 5.04 -9.36 4.09
N GLY A 17 4.33 -8.74 5.04
CA GLY A 17 3.90 -9.43 6.24
C GLY A 17 2.75 -10.41 5.97
N ARG A 18 2.98 -11.70 6.27
CA ARG A 18 1.96 -12.76 6.18
C ARG A 18 1.63 -13.32 7.57
N GLY A 19 0.34 -13.34 7.93
CA GLY A 19 -0.15 -13.99 9.15
C GLY A 19 0.05 -13.23 10.47
N SER A 20 -0.12 -13.94 11.60
CA SER A 20 0.10 -13.44 12.98
C SER A 20 1.57 -13.42 13.39
N LEU A 21 2.47 -13.88 12.52
CA LEU A 21 3.91 -13.73 12.68
C LEU A 21 4.20 -12.23 12.63
N LYS A 22 4.21 -11.68 13.85
CA LYS A 22 4.55 -10.32 14.24
C LYS A 22 5.71 -9.81 13.41
N GLU A 23 5.74 -8.50 13.24
CA GLU A 23 6.72 -7.59 12.63
C GLU A 23 8.18 -7.87 13.03
N ARG A 24 8.63 -9.12 12.93
CA ARG A 24 9.96 -9.58 13.26
C ARG A 24 10.81 -9.31 12.02
N PRO A 25 11.96 -8.65 12.18
CA PRO A 25 12.83 -8.43 11.07
C PRO A 25 13.28 -9.76 10.47
N LEU A 26 13.14 -9.94 9.15
CA LEU A 26 13.69 -11.11 8.47
C LEU A 26 15.12 -10.78 8.05
N LYS A 27 16.08 -11.62 8.45
CA LYS A 27 17.47 -11.48 8.02
C LYS A 27 17.61 -12.08 6.63
N VAL A 28 18.07 -11.28 5.67
CA VAL A 28 18.42 -11.76 4.33
C VAL A 28 19.94 -11.94 4.32
N GLU A 29 20.37 -13.12 4.74
CA GLU A 29 21.80 -13.41 5.00
C GLU A 29 22.70 -13.09 3.81
N LYS A 30 22.24 -13.44 2.59
CA LYS A 30 22.97 -13.16 1.34
C LYS A 30 23.27 -11.68 1.08
N LEU A 31 22.49 -10.78 1.68
CA LEU A 31 22.61 -9.34 1.48
C LEU A 31 23.08 -8.61 2.75
N GLY A 32 23.26 -9.32 3.87
CA GLY A 32 23.62 -8.70 5.15
C GLY A 32 22.58 -7.73 5.72
N ILE A 33 21.34 -7.72 5.19
CA ILE A 33 20.29 -6.78 5.58
C ILE A 33 19.23 -7.42 6.48
N HIS A 34 18.55 -6.57 7.24
CA HIS A 34 17.34 -6.93 8.01
C HIS A 34 16.14 -6.23 7.39
N THR A 35 15.13 -6.98 6.96
CA THR A 35 13.91 -6.43 6.38
C THR A 35 12.85 -6.23 7.45
N GLN A 36 12.03 -5.19 7.34
CA GLN A 36 10.86 -5.02 8.17
C GLN A 36 9.64 -5.64 7.49
N SER A 37 8.96 -6.54 8.20
CA SER A 37 7.67 -7.07 7.76
C SER A 37 6.61 -5.97 7.88
N LEU A 38 6.02 -5.57 6.75
CA LEU A 38 4.96 -4.57 6.69
C LEU A 38 3.65 -5.21 6.24
N GLN A 39 2.62 -5.07 7.06
CA GLN A 39 1.29 -5.58 6.74
C GLN A 39 0.65 -4.76 5.60
N LEU A 40 -0.18 -5.41 4.79
CA LEU A 40 -0.90 -4.82 3.64
C LEU A 40 -0.01 -4.43 2.46
N LEU A 41 1.31 -4.66 2.54
CA LEU A 41 2.23 -4.44 1.43
C LEU A 41 1.87 -5.32 0.22
N ASP A 42 1.26 -6.49 0.45
CA ASP A 42 0.73 -7.37 -0.59
C ASP A 42 -0.33 -6.73 -1.49
N ILE A 43 -1.01 -5.67 -1.01
CA ILE A 43 -1.95 -4.92 -1.84
C ILE A 43 -1.19 -4.05 -2.85
N LEU A 44 -0.03 -3.51 -2.46
CA LEU A 44 0.72 -2.53 -3.25
C LEU A 44 1.65 -3.17 -4.29
N THR A 45 2.05 -4.44 -4.07
CA THR A 45 3.00 -5.15 -4.95
C THR A 45 2.34 -5.88 -6.11
N VAL A 46 1.02 -5.80 -6.26
CA VAL A 46 0.25 -6.50 -7.29
C VAL A 46 -0.23 -5.50 -8.35
N ASP A 47 -0.21 -5.91 -9.62
CA ASP A 47 -0.63 -5.09 -10.77
C ASP A 47 0.07 -3.71 -10.85
N THR A 48 1.34 -3.64 -10.44
CA THR A 48 2.12 -2.40 -10.42
C THR A 48 2.30 -1.82 -11.82
N ALA A 49 2.38 -0.49 -11.92
CA ALA A 49 2.69 0.20 -13.16
C ALA A 49 4.15 0.67 -13.16
N GLN A 50 4.80 0.66 -14.33
CA GLN A 50 6.06 1.38 -14.52
C GLN A 50 5.79 2.73 -15.15
N VAL A 51 6.37 3.77 -14.57
CA VAL A 51 6.33 5.15 -15.08
C VAL A 51 7.75 5.65 -15.27
N LYS A 52 7.98 6.39 -16.36
CA LYS A 52 9.25 7.07 -16.59
C LYS A 52 9.22 8.40 -15.84
N TYR A 53 10.17 8.60 -14.94
CA TYR A 53 10.37 9.86 -14.23
C TYR A 53 11.82 10.31 -14.45
N LYS A 54 11.99 11.44 -15.15
CA LYS A 54 13.30 11.89 -15.65
C LYS A 54 13.98 10.77 -16.47
N SER A 55 15.21 10.40 -16.11
CA SER A 55 15.99 9.32 -16.72
C SER A 55 15.74 7.95 -16.10
N THR A 56 14.82 7.82 -15.13
CA THR A 56 14.62 6.58 -14.36
C THR A 56 13.24 5.97 -14.59
N LYS A 57 13.17 4.63 -14.65
CA LYS A 57 11.90 3.90 -14.60
C LYS A 57 11.56 3.61 -13.15
N ILE A 58 10.39 4.05 -12.70
CA ILE A 58 9.90 3.87 -11.34
C ILE A 58 8.69 2.93 -11.38
N THR A 59 8.73 1.90 -10.54
CA THR A 59 7.58 1.03 -10.30
C THR A 59 6.71 1.65 -9.22
N ILE A 60 5.44 1.90 -9.56
CA ILE A 60 4.44 2.45 -8.64
C ILE A 60 3.28 1.46 -8.47
N PRO A 61 2.61 1.46 -7.31
CA PRO A 61 1.42 0.64 -7.10
C PRO A 61 0.30 1.03 -8.06
N ASN A 62 -0.57 0.07 -8.39
CA ASN A 62 -1.82 0.36 -9.06
C ASN A 62 -2.61 1.40 -8.23
N PRO A 63 -3.16 2.46 -8.84
CA PRO A 63 -3.79 3.57 -8.10
C PRO A 63 -5.02 3.11 -7.31
N ILE A 64 -5.83 2.19 -7.85
CA ILE A 64 -6.99 1.63 -7.15
C ILE A 64 -6.51 0.83 -5.94
N ARG A 65 -5.50 -0.02 -6.11
CA ARG A 65 -4.92 -0.80 -5.00
C ARG A 65 -4.31 0.11 -3.92
N PHE A 66 -3.66 1.19 -4.32
CA PHE A 66 -3.12 2.19 -3.39
C PHE A 66 -4.24 2.89 -2.60
N ALA A 67 -5.33 3.28 -3.26
CA ALA A 67 -6.50 3.87 -2.61
C ALA A 67 -7.13 2.92 -1.58
N LEU A 68 -7.40 1.67 -1.97
CA LEU A 68 -7.96 0.64 -1.09
C LEU A 68 -7.01 0.32 0.09
N HIS A 69 -5.70 0.29 -0.16
CA HIS A 69 -4.69 0.16 0.88
C HIS A 69 -4.75 1.32 1.88
N LYS A 70 -4.84 2.57 1.41
CA LYS A 70 -4.92 3.77 2.26
C LYS A 70 -6.17 3.80 3.14
N ILE A 71 -7.31 3.41 2.58
CA ILE A 71 -8.56 3.25 3.35
C ILE A 71 -8.37 2.18 4.43
N LEU A 72 -7.78 1.03 4.10
CA LEU A 72 -7.60 -0.06 5.04
C LEU A 72 -6.56 0.24 6.14
N ILE A 73 -5.42 0.86 5.80
CA ILE A 73 -4.39 1.19 6.79
C ILE A 73 -4.85 2.26 7.77
N SER A 74 -5.75 3.17 7.36
CA SER A 74 -6.34 4.17 8.26
C SER A 74 -7.03 3.54 9.47
N THR A 75 -7.63 2.34 9.29
CA THR A 75 -8.28 1.57 10.39
C THR A 75 -7.31 1.00 11.42
N ARG A 76 -5.99 1.10 11.17
CA ARG A 76 -4.92 0.53 11.99
C ARG A 76 -3.96 1.58 12.55
N ARG A 77 -4.15 2.86 12.22
CA ARG A 77 -3.26 3.93 12.68
C ARG A 77 -3.53 4.27 14.14
N PRO A 78 -2.48 4.45 14.96
CA PRO A 78 -2.64 4.75 16.37
C PRO A 78 -3.08 6.20 16.64
N THR A 79 -2.68 7.15 15.78
CA THR A 79 -2.93 8.58 15.97
C THR A 79 -4.05 9.09 15.05
N PRO A 80 -5.02 9.87 15.55
CA PRO A 80 -6.13 10.41 14.77
C PRO A 80 -5.70 11.17 13.51
N GLU A 81 -4.63 11.98 13.60
CA GLU A 81 -4.16 12.83 12.50
C GLU A 81 -3.66 11.99 11.32
N LYS A 82 -2.89 10.92 11.62
CA LYS A 82 -2.43 9.97 10.59
C LYS A 82 -3.59 9.18 10.00
N LYS A 83 -4.56 8.78 10.84
CA LYS A 83 -5.76 8.07 10.40
C LYS A 83 -6.55 8.92 9.40
N GLU A 84 -6.84 10.17 9.76
CA GLU A 84 -7.59 11.09 8.90
C GLU A 84 -6.84 11.38 7.59
N LYS A 85 -5.53 11.66 7.68
CA LYS A 85 -4.69 11.88 6.50
C LYS A 85 -4.69 10.70 5.55
N ASP A 86 -4.47 9.47 6.06
CA ASP A 86 -4.45 8.26 5.22
C ASP A 86 -5.83 7.98 4.62
N LEU A 87 -6.91 8.17 5.40
CA LEU A 87 -8.28 7.98 4.91
C LEU A 87 -8.61 8.97 3.78
N ARG A 88 -8.34 10.26 4.00
CA ARG A 88 -8.58 11.32 3.01
C ARG A 88 -7.83 11.03 1.70
N GLN A 89 -6.53 10.71 1.79
CA GLN A 89 -5.74 10.32 0.62
C GLN A 89 -6.32 9.11 -0.13
N GLY A 90 -6.84 8.12 0.61
CA GLY A 90 -7.46 6.95 0.00
C GLY A 90 -8.77 7.27 -0.71
N LEU A 91 -9.64 8.08 -0.10
CA LEU A 91 -10.92 8.49 -0.67
C LEU A 91 -10.73 9.40 -1.89
N ASP A 92 -9.86 10.40 -1.79
CA ASP A 92 -9.58 11.33 -2.88
C ASP A 92 -9.06 10.60 -4.12
N LEU A 93 -8.11 9.67 -3.93
CA LEU A 93 -7.58 8.89 -5.05
C LEU A 93 -8.61 7.93 -5.64
N LEU A 94 -9.46 7.33 -4.80
CA LEU A 94 -10.55 6.47 -5.28
C LEU A 94 -11.54 7.27 -6.13
N GLU A 95 -11.86 8.49 -5.72
CA GLU A 95 -12.74 9.39 -6.48
C GLU A 95 -12.11 9.80 -7.81
N ILE A 96 -10.80 10.09 -7.84
CA ILE A 96 -10.06 10.31 -9.09
C ILE A 96 -10.16 9.07 -9.99
N CYS A 97 -10.03 7.87 -9.44
CA CYS A 97 -10.16 6.63 -10.21
C CYS A 97 -11.57 6.44 -10.78
N ARG A 98 -12.63 6.84 -10.06
CA ARG A 98 -14.02 6.76 -10.56
C ARG A 98 -14.26 7.69 -11.74
N ARG A 99 -13.68 8.88 -11.71
CA ARG A 99 -13.83 9.87 -12.77
C ARG A 99 -13.01 9.52 -14.01
N ASN A 100 -11.97 8.71 -13.87
CA ASN A 100 -11.11 8.28 -14.97
C ASN A 100 -11.63 6.99 -15.64
N GLU A 101 -11.99 7.07 -16.91
CA GLU A 101 -12.54 5.95 -17.70
C GLU A 101 -11.67 4.69 -17.64
N LYS A 102 -10.34 4.85 -17.69
CA LYS A 102 -9.40 3.71 -17.64
C LYS A 102 -9.51 2.90 -16.35
N TYR A 103 -9.80 3.57 -15.23
CA TYR A 103 -9.79 2.95 -13.91
C TYR A 103 -11.18 2.57 -13.42
N ARG A 104 -12.22 3.30 -13.84
CA ARG A 104 -13.61 3.15 -13.40
C ARG A 104 -14.06 1.68 -13.38
N ASP A 105 -13.90 0.99 -14.50
CA ASP A 105 -14.39 -0.39 -14.67
C ASP A 105 -13.56 -1.41 -13.88
N GLN A 106 -12.33 -1.05 -13.52
CA GLN A 106 -11.41 -1.91 -12.78
C GLN A 106 -11.60 -1.82 -11.26
N ILE A 107 -12.33 -0.82 -10.74
CA ILE A 107 -12.47 -0.60 -9.30
C ILE A 107 -13.10 -1.82 -8.62
N LYS A 108 -14.27 -2.24 -9.11
CA LYS A 108 -15.00 -3.38 -8.56
C LYS A 108 -14.19 -4.67 -8.66
N LEU A 109 -13.61 -4.95 -9.83
CA LEU A 109 -12.77 -6.13 -10.06
C LEU A 109 -11.56 -6.17 -9.12
N THR A 110 -10.89 -5.03 -8.93
CA THR A 110 -9.73 -4.93 -8.03
C THR A 110 -10.13 -5.14 -6.58
N PHE A 111 -11.27 -4.57 -6.16
CA PHE A 111 -11.82 -4.75 -4.83
C PHE A 111 -12.19 -6.21 -4.55
N GLU A 112 -12.86 -6.89 -5.49
CA GLU A 112 -13.29 -8.29 -5.36
C GLU A 112 -12.11 -9.27 -5.28
N ARG A 113 -10.95 -8.90 -5.82
CA ARG A 113 -9.68 -9.65 -5.70
C ARG A 113 -9.02 -9.54 -4.32
N LEU A 114 -9.46 -8.60 -3.46
CA LEU A 114 -8.95 -8.52 -2.09
C LEU A 114 -9.49 -9.67 -1.23
N HIS A 115 -8.78 -10.05 -0.17
CA HIS A 115 -9.29 -11.02 0.80
C HIS A 115 -10.62 -10.54 1.44
N LYS A 116 -11.58 -11.45 1.66
CA LYS A 116 -12.96 -11.12 2.13
C LYS A 116 -13.00 -10.27 3.41
N ASN A 117 -12.09 -10.54 4.36
CA ASN A 117 -11.99 -9.72 5.58
C ASN A 117 -11.61 -8.26 5.30
N ARG A 118 -10.82 -8.00 4.25
CA ARG A 118 -10.45 -6.64 3.82
C ARG A 118 -11.60 -5.96 3.10
N GLN A 119 -12.29 -6.70 2.22
CA GLN A 119 -13.51 -6.22 1.56
C GLN A 119 -14.52 -5.69 2.58
N ARG A 120 -14.86 -6.51 3.59
CA ARG A 120 -15.78 -6.14 4.68
C ARG A 120 -15.36 -4.87 5.42
N LYS A 121 -14.06 -4.65 5.65
CA LYS A 121 -13.57 -3.46 6.35
C LYS A 121 -13.69 -2.21 5.49
N ILE A 122 -13.41 -2.32 4.20
CA ILE A 122 -13.50 -1.20 3.26
C ILE A 122 -14.97 -0.84 3.01
N SER A 123 -15.86 -1.82 2.83
CA SER A 123 -17.31 -1.58 2.62
C SER A 123 -18.01 -0.87 3.78
N LYS A 124 -17.43 -0.91 5.00
CA LYS A 124 -17.93 -0.13 6.14
C LYS A 124 -17.61 1.37 6.04
N ILE A 125 -16.69 1.75 5.15
CA ILE A 125 -16.15 3.10 5.03
C ILE A 125 -16.58 3.73 3.71
N VAL A 126 -16.55 2.96 2.62
CA VAL A 126 -16.86 3.45 1.29
C VAL A 126 -17.59 2.39 0.48
N THR A 127 -18.62 2.82 -0.26
CA THR A 127 -19.27 2.00 -1.28
C THR A 127 -18.32 1.81 -2.45
N ILE A 128 -18.27 0.63 -3.05
CA ILE A 128 -17.38 0.33 -4.18
C ILE A 128 -18.18 0.24 -5.48
#